data_AF-A0A1J5HGX3-F1
#
_entry.id   AF-A0A1J5HGX3-F1
#
_cell.length_a   1.000
_cell.length_b   1.000
_cell.length_c   1.000
_cell.angle_alpha   90.00
_cell.angle_beta   90.00
_cell.angle_gamma   90.00
#
_symmetry.space_group_name_H-M   'P 1'
#
loop_
_entity.id
_entity.type
_entity.pdbx_description
1 polymer ?
#
loop_
_entity_poly.entity_id
_entity_poly.type
_entity_poly.pdbx_seq_one_letter_code
_entity_poly.pdbx_strand_id
1 'polypeptide(L)'
;MFKKLKKLIFLVCLLVVILAMAYSALAAELDTGLEPVAATGLSVADPRVIIANIIRIALGFLGIVAVVLIIYGGWVWMTANGEEEKIQKAKKVLTGAVIGLVICLSAFALASFILSRLIAATGGEGTAGGTGSGAGTGASGYAFSITSTRPVDQTTGAVRNVVIKTFFNKALGDQVNQTVLAANFKVEKIANINPATKAETALATPQLIVGLAEITDGRLVINFKDSDNCGDEKGTLNCLPAWSKFKVTVNGYSGIVSVGNQSLSCSLGSACEFVFSTGDLLDTKPPTAGLVPAQICQDDGSLKADANTVMGWGRDDLGIAALRFTQKKDGQASEQTALVVPGSGQTYQSYSYKYNTTGLAAGDKYSFGLYAYDQANQTASGNFTTVIKPGHCCNGLKDGNETEIDCGGDCLACLGGACHKAEPNQCGTGSANCDNNLCSTFFCDCQSGACRCGTKPIIFNVSPDGGFCSNDKNKFCAVDADCGAGGVCDTDTPNGAAGNFVSITGRYFGDTAGKVLFSDNKVAALASSVNASCSGAWSDSQIIAVVPAGANTGSLKVQDKNNNFDTTNDDRGPQVKDFLVNNLKRPGVCSVNPDSG
;
A
#
# COMPACT_ATOMS: atom_id res chain seq x y z
N MET A 1 -4.30 -77.50 -52.04
CA MET A 1 -4.81 -76.12 -52.23
C MET A 1 -5.41 -75.48 -50.96
N PHE A 2 -6.10 -76.21 -50.07
CA PHE A 2 -6.80 -75.63 -48.91
C PHE A 2 -5.94 -74.92 -47.84
N LYS A 3 -4.66 -75.27 -47.66
CA LYS A 3 -3.77 -74.60 -46.67
C LYS A 3 -3.32 -73.19 -47.06
N LYS A 4 -3.17 -72.91 -48.36
CA LYS A 4 -2.82 -71.56 -48.85
C LYS A 4 -4.04 -70.64 -48.87
N LEU A 5 -5.24 -71.19 -49.13
CA LEU A 5 -6.50 -70.45 -49.10
C LEU A 5 -6.89 -70.00 -47.67
N LYS A 6 -6.67 -70.84 -46.65
CA LYS A 6 -6.88 -70.45 -45.23
C LYS A 6 -5.94 -69.34 -44.76
N LYS A 7 -4.67 -69.35 -45.21
CA LYS A 7 -3.72 -68.26 -44.90
C LYS A 7 -4.07 -66.96 -45.62
N LEU A 8 -4.59 -67.03 -46.85
CA LEU A 8 -5.02 -65.85 -47.60
C LEU A 8 -6.30 -65.24 -46.99
N ILE A 9 -7.28 -66.06 -46.61
CA ILE A 9 -8.49 -65.60 -45.91
C ILE A 9 -8.16 -64.98 -44.56
N PHE A 10 -7.23 -65.58 -43.80
CA PHE A 10 -6.79 -65.02 -42.52
C PHE A 10 -6.07 -63.67 -42.69
N LEU A 11 -5.22 -63.54 -43.72
CA LEU A 11 -4.49 -62.29 -43.99
C LEU A 11 -5.41 -61.18 -44.50
N VAL A 12 -6.41 -61.51 -45.33
CA VAL A 12 -7.42 -60.56 -45.82
C VAL A 12 -8.37 -60.13 -44.70
N CYS A 13 -8.80 -61.05 -43.81
CA CYS A 13 -9.57 -60.68 -42.62
C CYS A 13 -8.75 -59.82 -41.65
N LEU A 14 -7.45 -60.08 -41.49
CA LEU A 14 -6.56 -59.24 -40.68
C LEU A 14 -6.42 -57.83 -41.28
N LEU A 15 -6.29 -57.71 -42.60
CA LEU A 15 -6.18 -56.42 -43.29
C LEU A 15 -7.50 -55.62 -43.24
N VAL A 16 -8.66 -56.29 -43.37
CA VAL A 16 -9.99 -55.67 -43.25
C VAL A 16 -10.27 -55.19 -41.82
N VAL A 17 -9.79 -55.94 -40.81
CA VAL A 17 -9.87 -55.54 -39.40
C VAL A 17 -8.95 -54.35 -39.09
N ILE A 18 -7.77 -54.27 -39.70
CA ILE A 18 -6.85 -53.13 -39.58
C ILE A 18 -7.41 -51.88 -40.30
N LEU A 19 -8.05 -52.04 -41.47
CA LEU A 19 -8.71 -50.93 -42.17
C LEU A 19 -9.99 -50.45 -41.45
N ALA A 20 -10.72 -51.33 -40.76
CA ALA A 20 -11.88 -50.98 -39.96
C ALA A 20 -11.51 -50.24 -38.66
N MET A 21 -10.35 -50.55 -38.05
CA MET A 21 -9.81 -49.81 -36.91
C MET A 21 -9.25 -48.43 -37.29
N ALA A 22 -8.87 -48.21 -38.55
CA ALA A 22 -8.42 -46.90 -39.04
C ALA A 22 -9.59 -45.94 -39.36
N TYR A 23 -10.79 -46.47 -39.65
CA TYR A 23 -11.98 -45.66 -39.98
C TYR A 23 -12.64 -45.01 -38.75
N SER A 24 -12.52 -45.60 -37.55
CA SER A 24 -13.04 -45.01 -36.30
C SER A 24 -12.13 -43.92 -35.72
N ALA A 25 -10.96 -43.67 -36.31
CA ALA A 25 -10.02 -42.64 -35.86
C ALA A 25 -10.29 -41.22 -36.42
N LEU A 26 -11.19 -41.07 -37.42
CA LEU A 26 -11.53 -39.75 -38.01
C LEU A 26 -12.96 -39.25 -37.71
N ALA A 27 -13.74 -39.98 -36.90
CA ALA A 27 -15.13 -39.60 -36.58
C ALA A 27 -15.50 -39.80 -35.10
N ALA A 28 -14.53 -39.70 -34.20
CA ALA A 28 -14.80 -39.49 -32.79
C ALA A 28 -14.68 -37.98 -32.51
N GLU A 29 -15.80 -37.32 -32.21
CA GLU A 29 -15.73 -36.10 -31.42
C GLU A 29 -14.96 -36.44 -30.15
N LEU A 30 -13.96 -35.61 -29.84
CA LEU A 30 -13.12 -35.77 -28.67
C LEU A 30 -13.96 -35.42 -27.43
N ASP A 31 -14.84 -36.34 -27.01
CA ASP A 31 -15.40 -36.33 -25.66
C ASP A 31 -14.27 -36.67 -24.70
N THR A 32 -13.57 -35.62 -24.26
CA THR A 32 -12.40 -35.68 -23.37
C THR A 32 -12.76 -36.10 -21.95
N GLY A 33 -14.00 -36.53 -21.67
CA GLY A 33 -14.42 -36.86 -20.31
C GLY A 33 -14.20 -35.68 -19.36
N LEU A 34 -14.27 -34.45 -19.87
CA LEU A 34 -14.06 -33.22 -19.10
C LEU A 34 -15.28 -32.87 -18.23
N GLU A 35 -16.45 -33.43 -18.48
CA GLU A 35 -17.65 -33.25 -17.64
C GLU A 35 -17.44 -33.72 -16.18
N PRO A 36 -16.92 -34.93 -15.90
CA PRO A 36 -16.61 -35.35 -14.52
C PRO A 36 -15.35 -34.68 -13.94
N VAL A 37 -14.46 -34.11 -14.77
CA VAL A 37 -13.24 -33.40 -14.32
C VAL A 37 -13.52 -31.92 -14.03
N ALA A 38 -14.44 -31.28 -14.74
CA ALA A 38 -14.88 -29.90 -14.51
C ALA A 38 -15.53 -29.74 -13.12
N ALA A 39 -16.19 -30.79 -12.61
CA ALA A 39 -16.74 -30.83 -11.25
C ALA A 39 -15.66 -30.79 -10.14
N THR A 40 -14.38 -31.04 -10.46
CA THR A 40 -13.26 -30.99 -9.51
C THR A 40 -12.52 -29.64 -9.50
N GLY A 41 -12.88 -28.70 -10.38
CA GLY A 41 -12.24 -27.38 -10.47
C GLY A 41 -10.82 -27.37 -11.07
N LEU A 42 -10.33 -28.50 -11.58
CA LEU A 42 -8.98 -28.62 -12.13
C LEU A 42 -8.85 -28.23 -13.62
N SER A 43 -9.94 -28.11 -14.37
CA SER A 43 -9.90 -27.85 -15.82
C SER A 43 -9.68 -26.36 -16.19
N VAL A 44 -9.67 -25.46 -15.20
CA VAL A 44 -9.62 -23.99 -15.41
C VAL A 44 -8.32 -23.36 -14.88
N ALA A 45 -7.45 -24.13 -14.22
CA ALA A 45 -6.18 -23.63 -13.70
C ALA A 45 -5.06 -23.69 -14.76
N ASP A 46 -4.20 -22.67 -14.80
CA ASP A 46 -2.98 -22.67 -15.62
C ASP A 46 -2.20 -23.97 -15.35
N PRO A 47 -1.78 -24.74 -16.38
CA PRO A 47 -0.99 -25.95 -16.22
C PRO A 47 0.21 -25.78 -15.28
N ARG A 48 0.80 -24.57 -15.21
CA ARG A 48 1.89 -24.22 -14.29
C ARG A 48 1.47 -24.26 -12.82
N VAL A 49 0.26 -23.78 -12.53
CA VAL A 49 -0.33 -23.79 -11.18
C VAL A 49 -0.76 -25.20 -10.77
N ILE A 50 -1.27 -25.99 -11.71
CA ILE A 50 -1.59 -27.41 -11.49
C ILE A 50 -0.33 -28.17 -11.11
N ILE A 51 0.76 -27.99 -11.86
CA ILE A 51 2.05 -28.64 -11.57
C ILE A 51 2.60 -28.20 -10.20
N ALA A 52 2.53 -26.90 -9.86
CA ALA A 52 2.95 -26.40 -8.56
C ALA A 52 2.15 -27.01 -7.39
N ASN A 53 0.84 -27.16 -7.54
CA ASN A 53 -0.02 -27.80 -6.54
C ASN A 53 0.28 -29.29 -6.38
N ILE A 54 0.54 -30.01 -7.47
CA ILE A 54 0.96 -31.43 -7.44
C ILE A 54 2.30 -31.56 -6.69
N ILE A 55 3.27 -30.70 -6.98
CA ILE A 55 4.58 -30.70 -6.29
C ILE A 55 4.39 -30.41 -4.79
N ARG A 56 3.53 -29.46 -4.42
CA ARG A 56 3.29 -29.10 -3.01
C ARG A 56 2.62 -30.24 -2.23
N ILE A 57 1.67 -30.94 -2.84
CA ILE A 57 1.01 -32.12 -2.25
C ILE A 57 2.03 -33.26 -2.11
N ALA A 58 2.86 -33.51 -3.13
CA ALA A 58 3.89 -34.54 -3.09
C ALA A 58 4.96 -34.27 -2.02
N LEU A 59 5.41 -33.01 -1.88
CA LEU A 59 6.36 -32.60 -0.84
C LEU A 59 5.76 -32.71 0.58
N GLY A 60 4.48 -32.36 0.74
CA GLY A 60 3.75 -32.57 2.00
C GLY A 60 3.65 -34.05 2.38
N PHE A 61 3.33 -34.91 1.41
CA PHE A 61 3.28 -36.36 1.61
C PHE A 61 4.64 -36.94 1.99
N LEU A 62 5.72 -36.53 1.32
CA LEU A 62 7.09 -36.95 1.66
C LEU A 62 7.51 -36.50 3.07
N GLY A 63 7.10 -35.29 3.49
CA GLY A 63 7.33 -34.80 4.86
C GLY A 63 6.66 -35.67 5.92
N ILE A 64 5.41 -36.08 5.69
CA ILE A 64 4.67 -36.99 6.59
C ILE A 64 5.38 -38.36 6.67
N VAL A 65 5.82 -38.92 5.54
CA VAL A 65 6.57 -40.18 5.49
C VAL A 65 7.88 -40.08 6.29
N ALA A 66 8.61 -38.97 6.18
CA ALA A 66 9.83 -38.75 6.94
C ALA A 66 9.59 -38.75 8.46
N VAL A 67 8.52 -38.11 8.93
CA VAL A 67 8.13 -38.11 10.35
C VAL A 67 7.81 -39.53 10.84
N VAL A 68 7.07 -40.32 10.06
CA VAL A 68 6.75 -41.71 10.40
C VAL A 68 8.02 -42.57 10.53
N LEU A 69 9.00 -42.40 9.63
CA LEU A 69 10.27 -43.13 9.69
C LEU A 69 11.12 -42.73 10.88
N ILE A 70 11.09 -41.46 11.29
CA ILE A 70 11.79 -40.98 12.50
C ILE A 70 11.16 -41.59 13.76
N ILE A 71 9.83 -41.61 13.85
CA ILE A 71 9.10 -42.24 14.96
C ILE A 71 9.42 -43.74 15.03
N TYR A 72 9.40 -44.44 13.89
CA TYR A 72 9.76 -45.85 13.82
C TYR A 72 11.21 -46.12 14.23
N GLY A 73 12.16 -45.33 13.73
CA GLY A 73 13.57 -45.43 14.10
C GLY A 73 13.81 -45.18 15.60
N GLY A 74 13.11 -44.19 16.18
CA GLY A 74 13.14 -43.90 17.61
C GLY A 74 12.57 -45.02 18.47
N TRP A 75 11.45 -45.61 18.05
CA TRP A 75 10.85 -46.75 18.75
C TRP A 75 11.77 -47.98 18.75
N VAL A 76 12.35 -48.34 17.60
CA VAL A 76 13.29 -49.48 17.50
C VAL A 76 14.51 -49.24 18.38
N TRP A 77 15.02 -48.02 18.47
CA TRP A 77 16.15 -47.69 19.35
C TRP A 77 15.80 -47.85 20.84
N MET A 78 14.63 -47.37 21.27
CA MET A 78 14.18 -47.51 22.66
C MET A 78 13.93 -48.97 23.07
N THR A 79 13.52 -49.82 22.13
CA THR A 79 13.27 -51.26 22.38
C THR A 79 14.50 -52.17 22.22
N ALA A 80 15.67 -51.62 21.90
CA ALA A 80 16.84 -52.43 21.54
C ALA A 80 17.50 -53.18 22.70
N ASN A 81 17.26 -52.78 23.95
CA ASN A 81 17.66 -53.50 25.17
C ASN A 81 19.13 -54.00 25.21
N GLY A 82 20.05 -53.29 24.53
CA GLY A 82 21.47 -53.63 24.43
C GLY A 82 21.87 -54.55 23.25
N GLU A 83 20.94 -54.97 22.40
CA GLU A 83 21.21 -55.77 21.21
C GLU A 83 21.81 -54.90 20.09
N GLU A 84 23.10 -55.10 19.78
CA GLU A 84 23.84 -54.27 18.82
C GLU A 84 23.20 -54.22 17.43
N GLU A 85 22.60 -55.32 16.98
CA GLU A 85 21.95 -55.42 15.66
C GLU A 85 20.76 -54.45 15.53
N LYS A 86 19.93 -54.34 16.57
CA LYS A 86 18.78 -53.43 16.59
C LYS A 86 19.20 -51.96 16.67
N ILE A 87 20.27 -51.67 17.42
CA ILE A 87 20.85 -50.33 17.50
C ILE A 87 21.39 -49.90 16.13
N GLN A 88 22.12 -50.78 15.43
CA GLN A 88 22.63 -50.49 14.09
C GLN A 88 21.49 -50.27 13.08
N LYS A 89 20.43 -51.08 13.15
CA LYS A 89 19.24 -50.91 12.31
C LYS A 89 18.52 -49.58 12.56
N ALA A 90 18.31 -49.21 13.82
CA ALA A 90 17.69 -47.94 14.19
C ALA A 90 18.49 -46.73 13.69
N LYS A 91 19.82 -46.74 13.88
CA LYS A 91 20.71 -45.69 13.38
C LYS A 91 20.65 -45.56 11.87
N LYS A 92 20.64 -46.67 11.12
CA LYS A 92 20.54 -46.65 9.65
C LYS A 92 19.23 -46.02 9.16
N VAL A 93 18.11 -46.32 9.82
CA VAL A 93 16.80 -45.74 9.48
C VAL A 93 16.77 -44.23 9.80
N LEU A 94 17.27 -43.82 10.97
CA LEU A 94 17.32 -42.42 11.37
C LEU A 94 18.23 -41.59 10.45
N THR A 95 19.43 -42.09 10.13
CA THR A 95 20.35 -41.41 9.21
C THR A 95 19.76 -41.29 7.80
N GLY A 96 19.10 -42.34 7.30
CA GLY A 96 18.42 -42.31 6.00
C GLY A 96 17.26 -41.29 5.95
N ALA A 97 16.45 -41.21 7.01
CA ALA A 97 15.34 -40.27 7.10
C ALA A 97 15.84 -38.81 7.14
N VAL A 98 16.91 -38.52 7.89
CA VAL A 98 17.50 -37.18 7.98
C VAL A 98 18.11 -36.74 6.64
N ILE A 99 18.86 -37.62 5.97
CA ILE A 99 19.44 -37.31 4.66
C ILE A 99 18.35 -37.04 3.62
N GLY A 100 17.29 -37.85 3.59
CA GLY A 100 16.16 -37.65 2.69
C GLY A 100 15.44 -36.32 2.93
N LEU A 101 15.25 -35.94 4.19
CA LEU A 101 14.64 -34.67 4.57
C LEU A 101 15.50 -33.47 4.16
N VAL A 102 16.82 -33.54 4.37
CA VAL A 102 17.76 -32.48 3.96
C VAL A 102 17.76 -32.29 2.43
N ILE A 103 17.71 -33.37 1.66
CA ILE A 103 17.63 -33.30 0.19
C ILE A 103 16.32 -32.63 -0.25
N CYS A 104 15.18 -32.98 0.35
CA CYS A 104 13.89 -32.39 0.02
C CYS A 104 13.85 -30.88 0.33
N LEU A 105 14.34 -30.47 1.50
CA LEU A 105 14.40 -29.06 1.90
C LEU A 105 15.36 -28.26 1.01
N SER A 106 16.51 -28.84 0.65
CA SER A 106 17.50 -28.20 -0.23
C SER A 106 16.96 -28.01 -1.65
N ALA A 107 16.25 -29.02 -2.18
CA ALA A 107 15.61 -28.93 -3.50
C ALA A 107 14.53 -27.83 -3.53
N PHE A 108 13.73 -27.72 -2.47
CA PHE A 108 12.73 -26.66 -2.33
C PHE A 108 13.36 -25.27 -2.23
N ALA A 109 14.43 -25.13 -1.44
CA ALA A 109 15.17 -23.87 -1.30
C ALA A 109 15.80 -23.43 -2.62
N LEU A 110 16.43 -24.35 -3.36
CA LEU A 110 17.03 -24.08 -4.67
C LEU A 110 15.98 -23.71 -5.72
N ALA A 111 14.87 -24.46 -5.79
CA ALA A 111 13.79 -24.17 -6.72
C ALA A 111 13.17 -22.78 -6.44
N SER A 112 12.95 -22.47 -5.16
CA SER A 112 12.44 -21.16 -4.74
C SER A 112 13.42 -20.04 -5.06
N PHE A 113 14.72 -20.25 -4.83
CA PHE A 113 15.76 -19.29 -5.15
C PHE A 113 15.85 -19.01 -6.66
N ILE A 114 15.86 -20.05 -7.49
CA ILE A 114 15.89 -19.91 -8.95
C ILE A 114 14.64 -19.21 -9.46
N LEU A 115 13.46 -19.55 -8.92
CA LEU A 115 12.20 -18.90 -9.28
C LEU A 115 12.22 -17.41 -8.90
N SER A 116 12.69 -17.06 -7.70
CA SER A 116 12.85 -15.66 -7.28
C SER A 116 13.82 -14.90 -8.18
N ARG A 117 14.91 -15.53 -8.64
CA ARG A 117 15.86 -14.91 -9.58
C ARG A 117 15.32 -14.79 -10.99
N LEU A 118 14.51 -15.74 -11.45
CA LEU A 118 13.83 -15.67 -12.75
C LEU A 118 12.72 -14.60 -12.76
N ILE A 119 11.97 -14.45 -11.66
CA ILE A 119 11.01 -13.35 -11.48
C ILE A 119 11.75 -12.01 -11.47
N ALA A 120 12.87 -11.91 -10.76
CA ALA A 120 13.70 -10.70 -10.76
C ALA A 120 14.27 -10.37 -12.16
N ALA A 121 14.73 -11.37 -12.91
CA ALA A 121 15.31 -11.18 -14.24
C ALA A 121 14.27 -10.94 -15.35
N THR A 122 12.98 -11.23 -15.12
CA THR A 122 11.89 -11.02 -16.08
C THR A 122 11.06 -9.75 -15.80
N GLY A 123 11.58 -8.85 -14.95
CA GLY A 123 10.98 -7.53 -14.69
C GLY A 123 10.23 -7.41 -13.36
N GLY A 124 10.44 -8.32 -12.41
CA GLY A 124 9.98 -8.16 -11.03
C GLY A 124 10.95 -7.33 -10.20
N GLU A 125 10.70 -6.03 -10.08
CA GLU A 125 11.21 -5.24 -8.95
C GLU A 125 10.68 -5.84 -7.65
N GLY A 126 11.56 -6.55 -6.95
CA GLY A 126 11.39 -6.94 -5.56
C GLY A 126 12.35 -6.13 -4.71
N THR A 127 11.96 -4.90 -4.36
CA THR A 127 12.51 -4.16 -3.22
C THR A 127 11.53 -4.33 -2.07
N ALA A 128 11.93 -5.11 -1.08
CA ALA A 128 11.30 -5.12 0.23
C ALA A 128 11.63 -3.78 0.92
N GLY A 129 10.62 -2.94 1.07
CA GLY A 129 10.70 -1.62 1.69
C GLY A 129 9.45 -0.84 1.30
N GLY A 130 8.45 -0.85 2.18
CA GLY A 130 7.09 -0.41 1.88
C GLY A 130 7.01 0.94 1.17
N THR A 131 6.59 0.91 -0.09
CA THR A 131 5.98 2.03 -0.84
C THR A 131 5.12 1.41 -1.93
N GLY A 132 3.93 1.98 -2.13
CA GLY A 132 2.83 1.32 -2.82
C GLY A 132 3.01 1.15 -4.32
N SER A 133 2.08 0.37 -4.87
CA SER A 133 1.95 0.12 -6.29
C SER A 133 1.53 1.40 -7.02
N GLY A 134 2.42 1.90 -7.86
CA GLY A 134 2.06 2.78 -8.96
C GLY A 134 1.27 2.01 -10.02
N ALA A 135 0.08 2.50 -10.34
CA ALA A 135 -0.61 2.17 -11.57
C ALA A 135 0.04 2.89 -12.75
N GLY A 136 0.29 2.13 -13.82
CA GLY A 136 0.21 2.66 -15.18
C GLY A 136 1.52 2.85 -15.95
N THR A 137 2.12 1.74 -16.41
CA THR A 137 2.47 1.55 -17.83
C THR A 137 2.75 0.06 -18.12
N GLY A 138 1.93 -0.57 -18.97
CA GLY A 138 2.40 -1.61 -19.89
C GLY A 138 2.74 -3.02 -19.37
N ALA A 139 2.26 -3.48 -18.20
CA ALA A 139 2.48 -4.87 -17.80
C ALA A 139 1.44 -5.82 -18.43
N SER A 140 1.65 -6.17 -19.70
CA SER A 140 0.96 -7.27 -20.37
C SER A 140 1.40 -8.61 -19.75
N GLY A 141 0.76 -9.01 -18.65
CA GLY A 141 1.00 -10.31 -18.01
C GLY A 141 0.26 -10.56 -16.70
N TYR A 142 -0.15 -9.53 -15.96
CA TYR A 142 -0.86 -9.72 -14.68
C TYR A 142 -2.37 -9.91 -14.88
N ALA A 143 -2.94 -10.82 -14.10
CA ALA A 143 -4.39 -11.02 -14.02
C ALA A 143 -5.08 -9.74 -13.53
N PHE A 144 -6.26 -9.44 -14.08
CA PHE A 144 -7.10 -8.36 -13.58
C PHE A 144 -7.64 -8.75 -12.19
N SER A 145 -7.37 -7.94 -11.17
CA SER A 145 -7.68 -8.27 -9.78
C SER A 145 -8.01 -7.03 -8.94
N ILE A 146 -8.67 -7.26 -7.80
CA ILE A 146 -8.83 -6.27 -6.75
C ILE A 146 -7.52 -6.17 -5.98
N THR A 147 -6.98 -4.95 -5.85
CA THR A 147 -5.73 -4.67 -5.12
C THR A 147 -5.98 -4.41 -3.65
N SER A 148 -7.12 -3.82 -3.30
CA SER A 148 -7.48 -3.48 -1.93
C SER A 148 -8.96 -3.15 -1.79
N THR A 149 -9.45 -3.12 -0.56
CA THR A 149 -10.83 -2.74 -0.23
C THR A 149 -10.86 -1.84 1.00
N ARG A 150 -11.74 -0.83 1.03
CA ARG A 150 -12.01 -0.05 2.25
C ARG A 150 -13.48 -0.23 2.65
N PRO A 151 -13.80 -0.57 3.90
CA PRO A 151 -12.88 -1.03 4.95
C PRO A 151 -12.02 -2.24 4.51
N VAL A 152 -10.85 -2.38 5.13
CA VAL A 152 -9.97 -3.55 4.91
C VAL A 152 -10.70 -4.79 5.42
N ASP A 153 -10.42 -5.96 4.83
CA ASP A 153 -10.97 -7.21 5.36
C ASP A 153 -10.69 -7.35 6.86
N GLN A 154 -11.69 -7.83 7.60
CA GLN A 154 -11.74 -7.95 9.05
C GLN A 154 -11.69 -6.62 9.83
N THR A 155 -11.89 -5.46 9.20
CA THR A 155 -12.00 -4.19 9.94
C THR A 155 -13.14 -4.28 10.96
N THR A 156 -12.86 -3.90 12.21
CA THR A 156 -13.86 -3.83 13.28
C THR A 156 -14.17 -2.39 13.63
N GLY A 157 -15.44 -2.11 13.94
CA GLY A 157 -15.84 -0.78 14.42
C GLY A 157 -15.76 0.34 13.38
N ALA A 158 -15.88 0.02 12.09
CA ALA A 158 -15.95 1.02 11.03
C ALA A 158 -17.09 2.03 11.28
N VAL A 159 -16.91 3.26 10.78
CA VAL A 159 -17.94 4.30 10.87
C VAL A 159 -19.19 3.87 10.10
N ARG A 160 -20.38 4.28 10.56
CA ARG A 160 -21.63 3.79 9.97
C ARG A 160 -21.91 4.35 8.58
N ASN A 161 -21.51 5.59 8.33
CA ASN A 161 -21.61 6.22 7.01
C ASN A 161 -20.42 5.93 6.10
N VAL A 162 -19.68 4.84 6.36
CA VAL A 162 -18.54 4.43 5.55
C VAL A 162 -18.97 4.16 4.11
N VAL A 163 -18.18 4.66 3.16
CA VAL A 163 -18.30 4.32 1.75
C VAL A 163 -17.38 3.14 1.46
N ILE A 164 -17.97 2.03 1.02
CA ILE A 164 -17.22 0.82 0.71
C ILE A 164 -16.50 1.03 -0.62
N LYS A 165 -15.17 1.03 -0.61
CA LYS A 165 -14.32 1.20 -1.80
C LYS A 165 -13.67 -0.12 -2.22
N THR A 166 -13.66 -0.40 -3.51
CA THR A 166 -12.92 -1.54 -4.09
C THR A 166 -11.99 -1.03 -5.17
N PHE A 167 -10.69 -1.30 -5.02
CA PHE A 167 -9.62 -0.80 -5.88
C PHE A 167 -9.15 -1.89 -6.84
N PHE A 168 -8.90 -1.53 -8.08
CA PHE A 168 -8.50 -2.46 -9.13
C PHE A 168 -7.11 -2.15 -9.67
N ASN A 169 -6.37 -3.18 -10.11
CA ASN A 169 -5.07 -3.01 -10.75
C ASN A 169 -5.16 -2.53 -12.22
N LYS A 170 -6.36 -2.58 -12.82
CA LYS A 170 -6.65 -2.11 -14.17
C LYS A 170 -8.00 -1.42 -14.19
N ALA A 171 -8.18 -0.45 -15.08
CA ALA A 171 -9.45 0.23 -15.25
C ALA A 171 -10.55 -0.76 -15.69
N LEU A 172 -11.75 -0.60 -15.15
CA LEU A 172 -12.94 -1.34 -15.56
C LEU A 172 -13.33 -0.96 -16.99
N GLY A 173 -13.69 -1.94 -17.81
CA GLY A 173 -14.15 -1.71 -19.18
C GLY A 173 -15.49 -0.96 -19.20
N ASP A 174 -15.79 -0.21 -20.26
CA ASP A 174 -17.00 0.63 -20.37
C ASP A 174 -18.32 -0.14 -20.25
N GLN A 175 -18.28 -1.45 -20.53
CA GLN A 175 -19.41 -2.37 -20.37
C GLN A 175 -19.84 -2.53 -18.91
N VAL A 176 -18.93 -2.28 -17.95
CA VAL A 176 -19.26 -2.30 -16.52
C VAL A 176 -20.03 -1.01 -16.20
N ASN A 177 -21.36 -1.11 -16.27
CA ASN A 177 -22.31 -0.05 -15.94
C ASN A 177 -23.10 -0.41 -14.66
N GLN A 178 -24.04 0.44 -14.24
CA GLN A 178 -24.82 0.20 -13.02
C GLN A 178 -25.59 -1.14 -13.01
N THR A 179 -26.09 -1.60 -14.15
CA THR A 179 -26.78 -2.90 -14.25
C THR A 179 -25.82 -4.05 -13.97
N VAL A 180 -24.61 -4.00 -14.54
CA VAL A 180 -23.56 -4.99 -14.30
C VAL A 180 -23.10 -4.96 -12.84
N LEU A 181 -22.95 -3.77 -12.24
CA LEU A 181 -22.61 -3.63 -10.82
C LEU A 181 -23.70 -4.21 -9.92
N ALA A 182 -24.97 -3.87 -10.14
CA ALA A 182 -26.08 -4.38 -9.33
C ALA A 182 -26.19 -5.92 -9.37
N ALA A 183 -25.78 -6.56 -10.46
CA ALA A 183 -25.76 -8.02 -10.57
C ALA A 183 -24.55 -8.68 -9.89
N ASN A 184 -23.41 -7.99 -9.84
CA ASN A 184 -22.12 -8.58 -9.47
C ASN A 184 -21.48 -8.03 -8.18
N PHE A 185 -21.98 -6.93 -7.64
CA PHE A 185 -21.51 -6.32 -6.40
C PHE A 185 -22.62 -6.38 -5.36
N LYS A 186 -22.40 -7.13 -4.28
CA LYS A 186 -23.38 -7.34 -3.21
C LYS A 186 -22.79 -6.96 -1.86
N VAL A 187 -23.61 -6.33 -1.04
CA VAL A 187 -23.31 -6.01 0.36
C VAL A 187 -24.42 -6.62 1.20
N GLU A 188 -24.06 -7.53 2.10
CA GLU A 188 -25.02 -8.28 2.90
C GLU A 188 -24.67 -8.16 4.38
N LYS A 189 -25.66 -7.85 5.22
CA LYS A 189 -25.54 -7.97 6.67
C LYS A 189 -25.67 -9.45 7.07
N ILE A 190 -24.66 -9.97 7.74
CA ILE A 190 -24.53 -11.40 8.10
C ILE A 190 -24.59 -11.67 9.61
N ALA A 191 -24.32 -10.68 10.46
CA ALA A 191 -24.43 -10.81 11.91
C ALA A 191 -24.86 -9.50 12.59
N ASN A 192 -25.49 -9.61 13.76
CA ASN A 192 -25.60 -8.52 14.73
C ASN A 192 -24.46 -8.65 15.75
N ILE A 193 -24.00 -7.52 16.28
CA ILE A 193 -22.95 -7.45 17.30
C ILE A 193 -23.54 -6.85 18.57
N ASN A 194 -23.29 -7.48 19.71
CA ASN A 194 -23.67 -6.88 20.99
C ASN A 194 -22.69 -5.74 21.33
N PRO A 195 -23.15 -4.50 21.57
CA PRO A 195 -22.26 -3.36 21.82
C PRO A 195 -21.44 -3.50 23.11
N ALA A 196 -21.97 -4.20 24.13
CA ALA A 196 -21.33 -4.36 25.43
C ALA A 196 -20.32 -5.53 25.44
N THR A 197 -20.71 -6.68 24.89
CA THR A 197 -19.86 -7.90 24.93
C THR A 197 -19.05 -8.13 23.66
N LYS A 198 -19.32 -7.37 22.60
CA LYS A 198 -18.80 -7.57 21.24
C LYS A 198 -19.12 -8.96 20.65
N ALA A 199 -20.02 -9.71 21.27
CA ALA A 199 -20.43 -11.03 20.79
C ALA A 199 -21.21 -10.92 19.47
N GLU A 200 -20.84 -11.73 18.48
CA GLU A 200 -21.51 -11.81 17.19
C GLU A 200 -22.66 -12.84 17.25
N THR A 201 -23.82 -12.47 16.69
CA THR A 201 -24.96 -13.36 16.49
C THR A 201 -25.30 -13.38 15.00
N ALA A 202 -24.98 -14.49 14.33
CA ALA A 202 -25.24 -14.67 12.91
C ALA A 202 -26.74 -14.58 12.59
N LEU A 203 -27.09 -13.96 11.46
CA LEU A 203 -28.45 -14.00 10.93
C LEU A 203 -28.70 -15.36 10.28
N ALA A 204 -29.90 -15.90 10.45
CA ALA A 204 -30.33 -17.13 9.77
C ALA A 204 -30.36 -16.98 8.24
N THR A 205 -30.54 -15.74 7.75
CA THR A 205 -30.48 -15.41 6.33
C THR A 205 -29.78 -14.05 6.18
N PRO A 206 -28.74 -13.93 5.33
CA PRO A 206 -28.10 -12.66 5.05
C PRO A 206 -29.12 -11.63 4.54
N GLN A 207 -29.05 -10.41 5.06
CA GLN A 207 -29.91 -9.30 4.63
C GLN A 207 -29.15 -8.44 3.62
N LEU A 208 -29.67 -8.34 2.39
CA LEU A 208 -29.10 -7.45 1.37
C LEU A 208 -29.23 -5.98 1.80
N ILE A 209 -28.14 -5.23 1.69
CA ILE A 209 -28.12 -3.78 1.86
C ILE A 209 -28.37 -3.12 0.51
N VAL A 210 -29.39 -2.26 0.46
CA VAL A 210 -29.72 -1.48 -0.73
C VAL A 210 -28.83 -0.25 -0.74
N GLY A 211 -28.20 0.03 -1.88
CA GLY A 211 -27.30 1.17 -1.99
C GLY A 211 -26.92 1.46 -3.43
N LEU A 212 -26.13 2.51 -3.61
CA LEU A 212 -25.64 2.96 -4.90
C LEU A 212 -24.17 2.58 -5.08
N ALA A 213 -23.88 1.81 -6.13
CA ALA A 213 -22.52 1.49 -6.57
C ALA A 213 -22.11 2.38 -7.75
N GLU A 214 -21.01 3.13 -7.61
CA GLU A 214 -20.50 4.07 -8.62
C GLU A 214 -19.04 3.79 -8.96
N ILE A 215 -18.70 3.95 -10.24
CA ILE A 215 -17.33 3.80 -10.74
C ILE A 215 -16.69 5.19 -10.82
N THR A 216 -15.55 5.38 -10.14
CA THR A 216 -14.84 6.67 -10.09
C THR A 216 -13.36 6.53 -10.47
N ASP A 217 -12.66 7.67 -10.43
CA ASP A 217 -11.19 7.75 -10.44
C ASP A 217 -10.52 7.03 -11.61
N GLY A 218 -10.96 7.35 -12.84
CA GLY A 218 -10.43 6.69 -14.05
C GLY A 218 -10.90 5.24 -14.20
N ARG A 219 -12.03 4.89 -13.57
CA ARG A 219 -12.62 3.55 -13.55
C ARG A 219 -11.79 2.51 -12.79
N LEU A 220 -10.99 2.97 -11.83
CA LEU A 220 -10.14 2.13 -10.98
C LEU A 220 -10.78 1.81 -9.62
N VAL A 221 -11.89 2.47 -9.28
CA VAL A 221 -12.55 2.35 -7.98
C VAL A 221 -14.04 2.14 -8.16
N ILE A 222 -14.60 1.18 -7.42
CA ILE A 222 -16.05 1.09 -7.16
C ILE A 222 -16.30 1.64 -5.76
N ASN A 223 -17.22 2.58 -5.62
CA ASN A 223 -17.72 3.09 -4.34
C ASN A 223 -19.14 2.60 -4.14
N PHE A 224 -19.44 2.03 -2.99
CA PHE A 224 -20.79 1.67 -2.59
C PHE A 224 -21.20 2.49 -1.37
N LYS A 225 -22.34 3.17 -1.48
CA LYS A 225 -22.96 3.94 -0.39
C LYS A 225 -24.35 3.37 -0.10
N ASP A 226 -24.63 3.13 1.18
CA ASP A 226 -25.96 2.74 1.64
C ASP A 226 -27.01 3.80 1.25
N SER A 227 -28.25 3.36 1.03
CA SER A 227 -29.40 4.25 0.83
C SER A 227 -30.16 4.56 2.12
N ASP A 228 -29.99 3.76 3.17
CA ASP A 228 -30.74 3.92 4.42
C ASP A 228 -30.21 5.11 5.24
N ASN A 229 -31.14 5.92 5.76
CA ASN A 229 -30.82 7.10 6.54
C ASN A 229 -30.40 6.72 7.99
N CYS A 230 -29.42 7.43 8.56
CA CYS A 230 -28.94 7.18 9.93
C CYS A 230 -29.92 7.60 11.03
N GLY A 231 -30.96 8.38 10.71
CA GLY A 231 -31.75 9.14 11.68
C GLY A 231 -31.03 10.37 12.23
N ASP A 232 -30.10 10.97 11.46
CA ASP A 232 -29.49 12.23 11.84
C ASP A 232 -30.54 13.35 11.87
N GLU A 233 -30.39 14.35 12.76
CA GLU A 233 -31.40 15.42 12.94
C GLU A 233 -31.73 16.17 11.63
N LYS A 234 -30.84 16.08 10.64
CA LYS A 234 -30.98 16.72 9.32
C LYS A 234 -31.48 15.76 8.23
N GLY A 235 -31.52 14.46 8.46
CA GLY A 235 -31.89 13.44 7.47
C GLY A 235 -30.97 13.42 6.25
N THR A 236 -29.69 13.78 6.41
CA THR A 236 -28.75 13.99 5.30
C THR A 236 -27.74 12.87 5.11
N LEU A 237 -27.55 12.04 6.13
CA LEU A 237 -26.55 10.99 6.12
C LEU A 237 -27.19 9.63 5.85
N ASN A 238 -26.53 8.85 5.00
CA ASN A 238 -26.88 7.45 4.81
C ASN A 238 -25.86 6.58 5.54
N CYS A 239 -26.35 5.57 6.25
CA CYS A 239 -25.56 4.79 7.18
C CYS A 239 -25.96 3.33 7.19
N LEU A 240 -24.94 2.49 7.19
CA LEU A 240 -25.07 1.10 7.56
C LEU A 240 -25.64 0.95 8.99
N PRO A 241 -26.39 -0.13 9.25
CA PRO A 241 -26.84 -0.47 10.59
C PRO A 241 -25.68 -0.49 11.60
N ALA A 242 -25.90 0.09 12.79
CA ALA A 242 -24.92 0.07 13.88
C ALA A 242 -24.66 -1.36 14.35
N TRP A 243 -23.47 -1.60 14.90
CA TRP A 243 -23.09 -2.87 15.55
C TRP A 243 -23.46 -4.09 14.71
N SER A 244 -23.09 -4.08 13.44
CA SER A 244 -23.49 -5.10 12.47
C SER A 244 -22.27 -5.57 11.69
N LYS A 245 -22.27 -6.85 11.29
CA LYS A 245 -21.22 -7.44 10.46
C LYS A 245 -21.73 -7.58 9.03
N PHE A 246 -20.91 -7.17 8.08
CA PHE A 246 -21.22 -7.16 6.66
C PHE A 246 -20.24 -8.04 5.90
N LYS A 247 -20.75 -8.65 4.83
CA LYS A 247 -20.00 -9.36 3.81
C LYS A 247 -20.19 -8.62 2.49
N VAL A 248 -19.09 -8.31 1.83
CA VAL A 248 -19.08 -7.73 0.49
C VAL A 248 -18.60 -8.79 -0.47
N THR A 249 -19.30 -8.94 -1.59
CA THR A 249 -18.97 -9.93 -2.62
C THR A 249 -18.97 -9.26 -3.99
N VAL A 250 -17.85 -9.41 -4.68
CA VAL A 250 -17.63 -9.00 -6.06
C VAL A 250 -17.48 -10.25 -6.92
N ASN A 251 -18.52 -10.59 -7.68
CA ASN A 251 -18.50 -11.76 -8.56
C ASN A 251 -17.64 -11.47 -9.79
N GLY A 252 -16.44 -12.04 -9.85
CA GLY A 252 -15.49 -11.79 -10.94
C GLY A 252 -15.73 -12.60 -12.22
N TYR A 253 -16.58 -13.63 -12.17
CA TYR A 253 -16.73 -14.59 -13.26
C TYR A 253 -17.79 -14.20 -14.31
N SER A 254 -18.58 -13.15 -14.07
CA SER A 254 -19.67 -12.75 -14.99
C SER A 254 -19.92 -11.23 -15.04
N GLY A 255 -19.06 -10.48 -15.73
CA GLY A 255 -19.38 -9.12 -16.16
C GLY A 255 -18.48 -8.01 -15.62
N ILE A 256 -17.75 -8.23 -14.54
CA ILE A 256 -16.68 -7.31 -14.10
C ILE A 256 -15.43 -7.61 -14.93
N VAL A 257 -15.18 -6.77 -15.94
CA VAL A 257 -14.05 -6.91 -16.89
C VAL A 257 -13.21 -5.64 -16.93
N SER A 258 -11.93 -5.77 -17.26
CA SER A 258 -11.04 -4.63 -17.47
C SER A 258 -11.19 -4.02 -18.87
N VAL A 259 -10.60 -2.83 -19.06
CA VAL A 259 -10.25 -2.29 -20.38
C VAL A 259 -9.28 -3.29 -21.04
N GLY A 260 -9.75 -4.02 -22.05
CA GLY A 260 -9.05 -5.18 -22.61
C GLY A 260 -9.76 -6.53 -22.39
N ASN A 261 -10.99 -6.52 -21.84
CA ASN A 261 -11.88 -7.68 -21.70
C ASN A 261 -11.31 -8.85 -20.87
N GLN A 262 -10.41 -8.56 -19.92
CA GLN A 262 -9.98 -9.58 -18.99
C GLN A 262 -10.99 -9.68 -17.85
N SER A 263 -11.50 -10.89 -17.57
CA SER A 263 -12.38 -11.14 -16.42
C SER A 263 -11.64 -10.96 -15.11
N LEU A 264 -12.35 -10.50 -14.08
CA LEU A 264 -11.80 -10.36 -12.74
C LEU A 264 -11.40 -11.72 -12.18
N SER A 265 -10.13 -11.88 -11.88
CA SER A 265 -9.58 -13.09 -11.29
C SER A 265 -9.81 -13.08 -9.79
N CYS A 266 -10.67 -13.99 -9.32
CA CYS A 266 -10.94 -14.21 -7.91
C CYS A 266 -10.21 -15.45 -7.37
N SER A 267 -8.90 -15.55 -7.60
CA SER A 267 -8.05 -16.63 -7.08
C SER A 267 -7.81 -16.51 -5.56
N LEU A 268 -7.23 -17.54 -4.94
CA LEU A 268 -6.83 -17.52 -3.52
C LEU A 268 -6.01 -16.25 -3.19
N GLY A 269 -6.50 -15.46 -2.23
CA GLY A 269 -5.90 -14.19 -1.80
C GLY A 269 -6.47 -12.93 -2.46
N SER A 270 -7.43 -13.04 -3.38
CA SER A 270 -8.15 -11.90 -3.95
C SER A 270 -9.25 -11.39 -3.01
N ALA A 271 -9.38 -10.08 -2.87
CA ALA A 271 -10.42 -9.44 -2.04
C ALA A 271 -11.80 -9.40 -2.73
N CYS A 272 -12.12 -10.39 -3.57
CA CYS A 272 -13.45 -10.55 -4.18
C CYS A 272 -14.53 -10.84 -3.14
N GLU A 273 -14.13 -11.33 -1.97
CA GLU A 273 -14.97 -11.42 -0.79
C GLU A 273 -14.20 -10.85 0.40
N PHE A 274 -14.84 -9.98 1.17
CA PHE A 274 -14.29 -9.47 2.42
C PHE A 274 -15.42 -9.16 3.41
N VAL A 275 -15.08 -9.13 4.68
CA VAL A 275 -16.01 -8.82 5.77
C VAL A 275 -15.50 -7.67 6.61
N PHE A 276 -16.41 -6.90 7.18
CA PHE A 276 -16.10 -5.87 8.16
C PHE A 276 -17.28 -5.69 9.11
N SER A 277 -17.08 -4.98 10.21
CA SER A 277 -18.16 -4.60 11.11
C SER A 277 -18.20 -3.11 11.41
N THR A 278 -19.40 -2.61 11.66
CA THR A 278 -19.64 -1.23 12.07
C THR A 278 -19.72 -1.09 13.57
N GLY A 279 -19.29 0.07 14.07
CA GLY A 279 -19.58 0.55 15.42
C GLY A 279 -20.84 1.40 15.45
N ASP A 280 -20.80 2.47 16.25
CA ASP A 280 -21.84 3.50 16.30
C ASP A 280 -21.34 4.90 15.92
N LEU A 281 -20.07 5.00 15.50
CA LEU A 281 -19.47 6.28 15.15
C LEU A 281 -19.95 6.76 13.77
N LEU A 282 -20.07 8.08 13.66
CA LEU A 282 -20.36 8.79 12.42
C LEU A 282 -19.20 9.73 12.10
N ASP A 283 -18.74 9.67 10.86
CA ASP A 283 -17.72 10.56 10.34
C ASP A 283 -18.40 11.78 9.68
N THR A 284 -18.16 12.98 10.22
CA THR A 284 -18.82 14.21 9.77
C THR A 284 -17.86 15.36 9.51
N LYS A 285 -16.57 15.16 9.77
CA LYS A 285 -15.55 16.19 9.55
C LYS A 285 -14.78 15.82 8.29
N PRO A 286 -14.57 16.76 7.36
CA PRO A 286 -13.78 16.47 6.18
C PRO A 286 -12.30 16.31 6.54
N PRO A 287 -11.53 15.59 5.72
CA PRO A 287 -10.10 15.47 5.91
C PRO A 287 -9.38 16.80 5.61
N THR A 288 -8.09 16.83 5.88
CA THR A 288 -7.13 17.80 5.35
C THR A 288 -6.18 17.09 4.39
N ALA A 289 -5.70 17.80 3.37
CA ALA A 289 -4.84 17.22 2.35
C ALA A 289 -3.88 18.25 1.76
N GLY A 290 -2.75 17.79 1.28
CA GLY A 290 -1.78 18.65 0.63
C GLY A 290 -0.74 17.90 -0.19
N LEU A 291 -0.06 18.65 -1.05
CA LEU A 291 1.10 18.19 -1.79
C LEU A 291 2.29 19.05 -1.39
N VAL A 292 3.46 18.42 -1.38
CA VAL A 292 4.72 19.12 -1.30
C VAL A 292 5.17 19.40 -2.73
N PRO A 293 5.19 20.68 -3.16
CA PRO A 293 5.60 21.01 -4.51
C PRO A 293 7.03 20.56 -4.80
N ALA A 294 7.28 20.19 -6.06
CA ALA A 294 8.59 19.75 -6.52
C ALA A 294 8.83 20.21 -7.97
N GLN A 295 10.10 20.33 -8.35
CA GLN A 295 10.47 20.62 -9.74
C GLN A 295 10.13 19.40 -10.57
N ILE A 296 9.37 19.60 -11.65
CA ILE A 296 8.99 18.54 -12.57
C ILE A 296 9.70 18.78 -13.89
N CYS A 297 10.47 17.80 -14.32
CA CYS A 297 11.29 17.81 -15.53
C CYS A 297 10.76 16.81 -16.56
N GLN A 298 10.96 17.14 -17.83
CA GLN A 298 10.73 16.23 -18.94
C GLN A 298 11.60 14.98 -18.80
N ASP A 299 11.02 13.80 -18.98
CA ASP A 299 11.79 12.55 -19.04
C ASP A 299 12.39 12.38 -20.44
N ASP A 300 13.69 12.64 -20.56
CA ASP A 300 14.52 12.43 -21.74
C ASP A 300 15.49 11.25 -21.58
N GLY A 301 15.33 10.45 -20.51
CA GLY A 301 16.20 9.35 -20.14
C GLY A 301 17.43 9.74 -19.30
N SER A 302 17.63 11.02 -18.98
CA SER A 302 18.75 11.48 -18.14
C SER A 302 18.40 11.67 -16.65
N LEU A 303 17.12 11.56 -16.29
CA LEU A 303 16.62 11.87 -14.96
C LEU A 303 17.22 10.98 -13.86
N LYS A 304 17.50 11.56 -12.69
CA LYS A 304 17.86 10.80 -11.50
C LYS A 304 16.67 9.96 -11.00
N ALA A 305 16.96 8.92 -10.21
CA ALA A 305 15.97 7.92 -9.81
C ALA A 305 14.71 8.52 -9.14
N ASP A 306 14.89 9.52 -8.27
CA ASP A 306 13.85 10.19 -7.50
C ASP A 306 13.30 11.48 -8.17
N ALA A 307 13.76 11.82 -9.38
CA ALA A 307 13.22 12.96 -10.14
C ALA A 307 11.70 12.82 -10.34
N ASN A 308 11.01 13.97 -10.41
CA ASN A 308 9.56 14.07 -10.59
C ASN A 308 8.73 13.39 -9.48
N THR A 309 9.34 13.14 -8.32
CA THR A 309 8.64 12.58 -7.16
C THR A 309 8.00 13.68 -6.33
N VAL A 310 6.68 13.64 -6.28
CA VAL A 310 5.85 14.54 -5.46
C VAL A 310 5.31 13.77 -4.27
N MET A 311 5.44 14.34 -3.09
CA MET A 311 4.85 13.78 -1.88
C MET A 311 3.46 14.37 -1.65
N GLY A 312 2.46 13.52 -1.55
CA GLY A 312 1.11 13.86 -1.13
C GLY A 312 0.79 13.32 0.25
N TRP A 313 -0.11 13.99 0.96
CA TRP A 313 -0.58 13.56 2.28
C TRP A 313 -2.05 13.86 2.47
N GLY A 314 -2.68 13.09 3.36
CA GLY A 314 -4.03 13.29 3.87
C GLY A 314 -4.08 12.99 5.36
N ARG A 315 -4.84 13.79 6.11
CA ARG A 315 -5.09 13.57 7.53
C ARG A 315 -6.57 13.76 7.84
N ASP A 316 -7.12 12.87 8.65
CA ASP A 316 -8.50 12.83 9.06
C ASP A 316 -8.61 12.42 10.54
N ASP A 317 -9.75 12.65 11.18
CA ASP A 317 -9.95 12.26 12.59
C ASP A 317 -10.37 10.80 12.77
N LEU A 318 -10.94 10.15 11.73
CA LEU A 318 -11.39 8.74 11.79
C LEU A 318 -10.69 7.84 10.77
N GLY A 319 -10.18 8.40 9.67
CA GLY A 319 -9.19 7.76 8.82
C GLY A 319 -9.29 8.09 7.33
N ILE A 320 -8.18 7.88 6.63
CA ILE A 320 -8.09 8.07 5.17
C ILE A 320 -8.45 6.77 4.44
N ALA A 321 -9.37 6.87 3.48
CA ALA A 321 -9.81 5.78 2.63
C ALA A 321 -9.11 5.73 1.26
N ALA A 322 -8.65 6.87 0.74
CA ALA A 322 -7.82 6.91 -0.47
C ALA A 322 -7.08 8.24 -0.64
N LEU A 323 -5.95 8.18 -1.35
CA LEU A 323 -5.30 9.35 -1.94
C LEU A 323 -5.33 9.22 -3.47
N ARG A 324 -5.78 10.26 -4.18
CA ARG A 324 -5.80 10.29 -5.65
C ARG A 324 -4.92 11.40 -6.17
N PHE A 325 -3.86 11.02 -6.87
CA PHE A 325 -2.98 11.93 -7.59
C PHE A 325 -3.53 12.22 -8.97
N THR A 326 -3.41 13.47 -9.38
CA THR A 326 -3.96 13.96 -10.63
C THR A 326 -2.98 14.88 -11.35
N GLN A 327 -3.16 14.96 -12.67
CA GLN A 327 -2.41 15.89 -13.51
C GLN A 327 -3.34 16.54 -14.54
N LYS A 328 -3.07 17.80 -14.85
CA LYS A 328 -3.84 18.57 -15.83
C LYS A 328 -2.94 19.52 -16.59
N LYS A 329 -2.88 19.41 -17.92
CA LYS A 329 -2.21 20.39 -18.78
C LYS A 329 -3.01 21.70 -18.77
N ASP A 330 -2.33 22.83 -18.68
CA ASP A 330 -2.97 24.15 -18.76
C ASP A 330 -3.75 24.29 -20.08
N GLY A 331 -4.94 24.87 -20.01
CA GLY A 331 -5.87 24.96 -21.14
C GLY A 331 -6.67 23.68 -21.46
N GLN A 332 -6.43 22.53 -20.83
CA GLN A 332 -7.32 21.38 -20.95
C GLN A 332 -8.53 21.48 -20.01
N ALA A 333 -9.69 20.96 -20.45
CA ALA A 333 -10.92 21.02 -19.67
C ALA A 333 -10.90 20.04 -18.48
N SER A 334 -10.42 18.81 -18.72
CA SER A 334 -10.50 17.71 -17.75
C SER A 334 -9.15 17.39 -17.11
N GLU A 335 -9.21 17.10 -15.82
CA GLU A 335 -8.09 16.57 -15.06
C GLU A 335 -7.98 15.05 -15.26
N GLN A 336 -6.76 14.54 -15.37
CA GLN A 336 -6.48 13.12 -15.52
C GLN A 336 -6.08 12.51 -14.18
N THR A 337 -6.60 11.32 -13.88
CA THR A 337 -6.11 10.51 -12.75
C THR A 337 -4.75 9.94 -13.11
N ALA A 338 -3.73 10.27 -12.32
CA ALA A 338 -2.40 9.70 -12.46
C ALA A 338 -2.24 8.43 -11.62
N LEU A 339 -2.71 8.46 -10.37
CA LEU A 339 -2.66 7.32 -9.45
C LEU A 339 -3.80 7.38 -8.43
N VAL A 340 -4.30 6.22 -8.02
CA VAL A 340 -5.13 6.08 -6.82
C VAL A 340 -4.41 5.15 -5.85
N VAL A 341 -4.15 5.64 -4.65
CA VAL A 341 -3.52 4.92 -3.56
C VAL A 341 -4.61 4.55 -2.55
N PRO A 342 -4.84 3.25 -2.30
CA PRO A 342 -5.75 2.82 -1.25
C PRO A 342 -5.35 3.38 0.12
N GLY A 343 -6.33 3.79 0.92
CA GLY A 343 -6.16 4.37 2.25
C GLY A 343 -5.39 3.47 3.21
N SER A 344 -4.70 3.89 4.28
CA SER A 344 -4.26 2.90 5.30
C SER A 344 -5.38 2.54 6.29
N GLY A 345 -6.51 3.27 6.26
CA GLY A 345 -7.51 3.27 7.32
C GLY A 345 -7.05 4.02 8.58
N GLN A 346 -5.81 4.53 8.60
CA GLN A 346 -5.28 5.35 9.67
C GLN A 346 -5.67 6.81 9.47
N THR A 347 -5.59 7.58 10.55
CA THR A 347 -5.86 9.03 10.58
C THR A 347 -4.86 9.83 9.73
N TYR A 348 -3.67 9.31 9.47
CA TYR A 348 -2.69 9.94 8.60
C TYR A 348 -2.18 8.97 7.53
N GLN A 349 -2.07 9.48 6.31
CA GLN A 349 -1.39 8.77 5.23
C GLN A 349 -0.59 9.75 4.38
N SER A 350 0.59 9.32 3.97
CA SER A 350 1.34 10.00 2.93
C SER A 350 1.85 9.03 1.90
N TYR A 351 2.14 9.57 0.72
CA TYR A 351 2.59 8.79 -0.40
C TYR A 351 3.47 9.64 -1.33
N SER A 352 4.63 9.10 -1.69
CA SER A 352 5.51 9.70 -2.69
C SER A 352 5.21 9.09 -4.05
N TYR A 353 4.74 9.90 -4.99
CA TYR A 353 4.41 9.48 -6.35
C TYR A 353 5.37 10.10 -7.36
N LYS A 354 6.02 9.25 -8.15
CA LYS A 354 6.82 9.66 -9.31
C LYS A 354 5.91 9.80 -10.51
N TYR A 355 5.73 11.03 -10.99
CA TYR A 355 4.96 11.27 -12.20
C TYR A 355 5.71 10.76 -13.42
N ASN A 356 5.02 10.01 -14.29
CA ASN A 356 5.55 9.69 -15.61
C ASN A 356 5.45 10.92 -16.50
N THR A 357 6.60 11.54 -16.77
CA THR A 357 6.69 12.74 -17.60
C THR A 357 7.17 12.44 -19.02
N THR A 358 7.20 11.16 -19.42
CA THR A 358 7.47 10.77 -20.80
C THR A 358 6.43 11.41 -21.73
N GLY A 359 6.90 12.20 -22.70
CA GLY A 359 6.03 12.90 -23.65
C GLY A 359 5.46 14.23 -23.14
N LEU A 360 5.82 14.68 -21.94
CA LEU A 360 5.57 16.06 -21.51
C LEU A 360 6.68 16.97 -22.04
N ALA A 361 6.33 18.04 -22.75
CA ALA A 361 7.33 18.93 -23.34
C ALA A 361 7.80 20.00 -22.34
N ALA A 362 9.10 20.27 -22.29
CA ALA A 362 9.63 21.41 -21.56
C ALA A 362 8.95 22.72 -22.01
N GLY A 363 8.59 23.57 -21.03
CA GLY A 363 7.84 24.80 -21.26
C GLY A 363 6.32 24.65 -21.16
N ASP A 364 5.77 23.43 -21.22
CA ASP A 364 4.35 23.22 -20.95
C ASP A 364 4.03 23.48 -19.48
N LYS A 365 2.86 24.07 -19.22
CA LYS A 365 2.38 24.31 -17.86
C LYS A 365 1.40 23.22 -17.44
N TYR A 366 1.62 22.67 -16.25
CA TYR A 366 0.82 21.60 -15.67
C TYR A 366 0.40 21.94 -14.23
N SER A 367 -0.82 21.56 -13.89
CA SER A 367 -1.29 21.50 -12.50
C SER A 367 -1.26 20.05 -12.03
N PHE A 368 -0.59 19.81 -10.91
CA PHE A 368 -0.55 18.52 -10.22
C PHE A 368 -1.39 18.61 -8.96
N GLY A 369 -2.30 17.67 -8.80
CA GLY A 369 -3.31 17.67 -7.74
C GLY A 369 -3.32 16.40 -6.91
N LEU A 370 -3.91 16.51 -5.73
CA LEU A 370 -4.17 15.42 -4.81
C LEU A 370 -5.55 15.61 -4.24
N TYR A 371 -6.32 14.53 -4.19
CA TYR A 371 -7.55 14.41 -3.42
C TYR A 371 -7.34 13.37 -2.32
N ALA A 372 -7.61 13.72 -1.07
CA ALA A 372 -7.72 12.76 0.02
C ALA A 372 -9.19 12.51 0.32
N TYR A 373 -9.58 11.24 0.34
CA TYR A 373 -10.93 10.79 0.68
C TYR A 373 -10.89 10.16 2.08
N ASP A 374 -11.76 10.61 2.98
CA ASP A 374 -11.97 9.97 4.28
C ASP A 374 -12.84 8.70 4.16
N GLN A 375 -13.20 8.09 5.29
CA GLN A 375 -14.05 6.90 5.32
C GLN A 375 -15.49 7.17 4.85
N ALA A 376 -16.04 8.37 5.09
CA ALA A 376 -17.34 8.81 4.61
C ALA A 376 -17.36 9.36 3.17
N ASN A 377 -16.22 9.32 2.49
CA ASN A 377 -15.98 9.90 1.17
C ASN A 377 -16.13 11.43 1.09
N GLN A 378 -16.00 12.16 2.21
CA GLN A 378 -15.71 13.59 2.14
C GLN A 378 -14.28 13.78 1.65
N THR A 379 -14.00 14.95 1.09
CA THR A 379 -12.79 15.15 0.32
C THR A 379 -12.13 16.48 0.66
N ALA A 380 -10.81 16.46 0.75
CA ALA A 380 -9.98 17.64 0.70
C ALA A 380 -8.95 17.49 -0.42
N SER A 381 -8.48 18.63 -0.93
CA SER A 381 -7.54 18.63 -2.05
C SER A 381 -6.43 19.65 -1.86
N GLY A 382 -5.25 19.30 -2.37
CA GLY A 382 -4.15 20.23 -2.58
C GLY A 382 -3.70 20.17 -4.04
N ASN A 383 -3.17 21.28 -4.56
CA ASN A 383 -2.53 21.29 -5.87
C ASN A 383 -1.38 22.29 -5.89
N PHE A 384 -0.48 22.11 -6.86
CA PHE A 384 0.47 23.13 -7.25
C PHE A 384 0.59 23.14 -8.76
N THR A 385 0.99 24.28 -9.30
CA THR A 385 1.19 24.47 -10.74
C THR A 385 2.65 24.74 -11.01
N THR A 386 3.19 24.11 -12.04
CA THR A 386 4.58 24.32 -12.46
C THR A 386 4.72 24.23 -13.97
N VAL A 387 5.84 24.73 -14.47
CA VAL A 387 6.25 24.58 -15.87
C VAL A 387 7.21 23.41 -15.93
N ILE A 388 6.98 22.49 -16.87
CA ILE A 388 7.87 21.35 -17.09
C ILE A 388 9.23 21.88 -17.50
N LYS A 389 10.27 21.51 -16.74
CA LYS A 389 11.65 21.92 -17.00
C LYS A 389 12.36 20.92 -17.93
N PRO A 390 13.44 21.33 -18.61
CA PRO A 390 14.31 20.40 -19.33
C PRO A 390 14.80 19.25 -18.42
N GLY A 391 15.11 18.09 -19.01
CA GLY A 391 15.56 16.91 -18.24
C GLY A 391 16.84 17.15 -17.45
N HIS A 392 17.74 17.98 -17.99
CA HIS A 392 18.99 18.36 -17.34
C HIS A 392 18.78 19.01 -15.96
N CYS A 393 17.68 19.72 -15.76
CA CYS A 393 17.31 20.31 -14.47
C CYS A 393 16.97 19.30 -13.35
N CYS A 394 16.92 18.00 -13.63
CA CYS A 394 16.59 16.97 -12.65
C CYS A 394 17.45 15.72 -12.83
N ASN A 395 18.68 15.86 -13.30
CA ASN A 395 19.58 14.73 -13.56
C ASN A 395 20.62 14.52 -12.42
N GLY A 396 20.69 15.44 -11.45
CA GLY A 396 21.62 15.38 -10.33
C GLY A 396 23.06 15.77 -10.68
N LEU A 397 23.28 16.34 -11.86
CA LEU A 397 24.56 16.88 -12.32
C LEU A 397 24.47 18.40 -12.42
N LYS A 398 25.62 19.05 -12.62
CA LYS A 398 25.66 20.47 -13.01
C LYS A 398 26.01 20.55 -14.48
N ASP A 399 25.03 20.81 -15.33
CA ASP A 399 25.22 20.88 -16.77
C ASP A 399 24.29 21.92 -17.44
N GLY A 400 24.27 21.94 -18.78
CA GLY A 400 23.49 22.92 -19.54
C GLY A 400 23.83 24.37 -19.17
N ASN A 401 22.83 25.10 -18.68
CA ASN A 401 22.94 26.48 -18.21
C ASN A 401 22.71 26.64 -16.70
N GLU A 402 22.89 25.57 -15.94
CA GLU A 402 22.70 25.55 -14.50
C GLU A 402 23.77 26.34 -13.74
N THR A 403 23.35 27.05 -12.68
CA THR A 403 24.27 27.75 -11.79
C THR A 403 24.76 26.85 -10.67
N GLU A 404 23.91 25.95 -10.19
CA GLU A 404 24.20 24.87 -9.25
C GLU A 404 23.47 23.59 -9.70
N ILE A 405 23.74 22.45 -9.07
CA ILE A 405 23.14 21.16 -9.45
C ILE A 405 21.60 21.28 -9.50
N ASP A 406 20.98 20.91 -10.62
CA ASP A 406 19.53 20.90 -10.84
C ASP A 406 18.81 22.28 -10.72
N CYS A 407 19.54 23.41 -10.73
CA CYS A 407 18.94 24.75 -10.61
C CYS A 407 19.70 25.89 -11.32
N GLY A 408 18.97 26.97 -11.62
CA GLY A 408 19.46 28.13 -12.38
C GLY A 408 19.31 27.98 -13.89
N GLY A 409 19.57 29.06 -14.63
CA GLY A 409 19.37 29.09 -16.08
C GLY A 409 17.91 28.87 -16.46
N ASP A 410 17.64 27.86 -17.28
CA ASP A 410 16.28 27.48 -17.69
C ASP A 410 15.52 26.67 -16.61
N CYS A 411 16.21 26.22 -15.56
CA CYS A 411 15.63 25.52 -14.41
C CYS A 411 14.91 26.51 -13.46
N LEU A 412 14.51 26.05 -12.27
CA LEU A 412 14.05 26.96 -11.21
C LEU A 412 15.25 27.63 -10.53
N ALA A 413 15.04 28.79 -9.92
CA ALA A 413 16.09 29.55 -9.27
C ALA A 413 16.64 28.80 -8.04
N CYS A 414 17.96 28.79 -7.91
CA CYS A 414 18.66 28.25 -6.75
C CYS A 414 18.42 29.09 -5.49
N LEU A 415 18.91 28.59 -4.34
CA LEU A 415 18.89 29.33 -3.07
C LEU A 415 19.54 30.72 -3.22
N GLY A 416 18.89 31.75 -2.68
CA GLY A 416 19.30 33.16 -2.85
C GLY A 416 18.99 33.77 -4.23
N GLY A 417 18.52 32.96 -5.19
CA GLY A 417 18.04 33.42 -6.48
C GLY A 417 16.81 34.33 -6.35
N ALA A 418 16.57 35.17 -7.35
CA ALA A 418 15.40 36.04 -7.37
C ALA A 418 14.13 35.24 -7.74
N CYS A 419 13.03 35.51 -7.06
CA CYS A 419 11.75 34.82 -7.25
C CYS A 419 10.56 35.78 -7.32
N HIS A 420 10.70 36.82 -8.14
CA HIS A 420 9.64 37.77 -8.45
C HIS A 420 9.37 37.79 -9.96
N LYS A 421 8.11 37.99 -10.36
CA LYS A 421 7.65 38.01 -11.75
C LYS A 421 8.04 39.24 -12.59
N ALA A 422 8.66 40.28 -12.02
CA ALA A 422 8.79 41.61 -12.67
C ALA A 422 9.84 42.54 -12.02
N GLU A 423 9.95 42.60 -10.70
CA GLU A 423 10.85 43.51 -9.98
C GLU A 423 11.52 42.78 -8.80
N PRO A 424 12.76 42.26 -8.95
CA PRO A 424 13.42 41.45 -7.92
C PRO A 424 13.66 42.19 -6.59
N ASN A 425 13.61 43.53 -6.59
CA ASN A 425 13.93 44.40 -5.46
C ASN A 425 12.69 45.08 -4.83
N GLN A 426 11.47 44.59 -5.09
CA GLN A 426 10.25 45.14 -4.48
C GLN A 426 9.31 44.04 -3.98
N CYS A 427 9.64 43.42 -2.84
CA CYS A 427 8.58 42.95 -1.96
C CYS A 427 8.11 44.15 -1.13
N GLY A 428 6.82 44.48 -1.17
CA GLY A 428 6.24 45.56 -0.36
C GLY A 428 6.31 45.26 1.15
N THR A 429 5.33 45.67 1.95
CA THR A 429 5.25 45.27 3.37
C THR A 429 4.79 43.80 3.56
N GLY A 430 5.36 42.86 2.80
CA GLY A 430 5.07 41.42 2.91
C GLY A 430 5.44 40.60 1.67
N SER A 431 5.45 39.27 1.83
CA SER A 431 5.84 38.27 0.82
C SER A 431 4.77 38.01 -0.26
N ALA A 432 3.70 38.82 -0.32
CA ALA A 432 2.59 38.62 -1.27
C ALA A 432 2.98 38.76 -2.76
N ASN A 433 4.09 39.45 -3.06
CA ASN A 433 4.60 39.63 -4.41
C ASN A 433 5.65 38.58 -4.82
N CYS A 434 6.04 37.71 -3.89
CA CYS A 434 7.03 36.67 -4.09
C CYS A 434 6.36 35.41 -4.64
N ASP A 435 6.91 34.81 -5.70
CA ASP A 435 6.35 33.60 -6.32
C ASP A 435 7.18 32.36 -5.97
N ASN A 436 6.61 31.52 -5.12
CA ASN A 436 7.19 30.25 -4.72
C ASN A 436 7.51 29.34 -5.92
N ASN A 437 6.73 29.42 -7.01
CA ASN A 437 6.91 28.55 -8.18
C ASN A 437 8.16 28.90 -9.02
N LEU A 438 8.91 29.93 -8.63
CA LEU A 438 10.17 30.31 -9.27
C LEU A 438 11.40 29.72 -8.56
N CYS A 439 11.24 29.13 -7.38
CA CYS A 439 12.34 28.56 -6.60
C CYS A 439 12.36 27.04 -6.70
N SER A 440 13.55 26.45 -6.82
CA SER A 440 13.71 24.99 -6.82
C SER A 440 13.20 24.33 -5.52
N THR A 441 13.20 25.10 -4.43
CA THR A 441 12.68 24.72 -3.10
C THR A 441 11.21 25.05 -2.87
N PHE A 442 10.55 25.68 -3.85
CA PHE A 442 9.17 26.17 -3.73
C PHE A 442 8.90 27.07 -2.52
N PHE A 443 9.94 27.79 -2.09
CA PHE A 443 9.83 28.78 -1.03
C PHE A 443 10.58 30.05 -1.42
N CYS A 444 9.83 31.13 -1.52
CA CYS A 444 10.31 32.46 -1.81
C CYS A 444 9.89 33.40 -0.68
N ASP A 445 10.85 34.13 -0.11
CA ASP A 445 10.57 35.06 0.97
C ASP A 445 11.18 36.44 0.72
N CYS A 446 10.59 37.45 1.35
CA CYS A 446 11.05 38.83 1.27
C CYS A 446 12.26 39.04 2.19
N GLN A 447 13.45 39.03 1.62
CA GLN A 447 14.70 39.23 2.33
C GLN A 447 15.31 40.57 1.96
N SER A 448 15.42 41.48 2.94
CA SER A 448 16.01 42.83 2.75
C SER A 448 15.39 43.63 1.59
N GLY A 449 14.07 43.51 1.40
CA GLY A 449 13.34 44.21 0.33
C GLY A 449 13.35 43.50 -1.03
N ALA A 450 14.00 42.34 -1.16
CA ALA A 450 14.02 41.53 -2.38
C ALA A 450 13.40 40.14 -2.16
N CYS A 451 12.65 39.64 -3.15
CA CYS A 451 12.14 38.28 -3.13
C CYS A 451 13.28 37.30 -3.45
N ARG A 452 13.64 36.47 -2.48
CA ARG A 452 14.77 35.53 -2.57
C ARG A 452 14.32 34.10 -2.26
N CYS A 453 14.83 33.15 -3.03
CA CYS A 453 14.58 31.74 -2.79
C CYS A 453 15.26 31.29 -1.50
N GLY A 454 14.52 30.60 -0.66
CA GLY A 454 15.01 30.06 0.61
C GLY A 454 14.56 28.63 0.83
N THR A 455 14.88 28.10 2.00
CA THR A 455 14.30 26.86 2.53
C THR A 455 13.30 27.22 3.61
N LYS A 456 12.23 26.45 3.76
CA LYS A 456 11.44 26.46 4.99
C LYS A 456 10.99 25.02 5.27
N PRO A 457 11.36 24.45 6.42
CA PRO A 457 10.97 23.11 6.84
C PRO A 457 9.47 22.83 6.65
N ILE A 458 9.13 21.55 6.50
CA ILE A 458 7.74 21.07 6.55
C ILE A 458 7.74 19.77 7.35
N ILE A 459 7.02 19.73 8.46
CA ILE A 459 6.82 18.58 9.33
C ILE A 459 5.60 17.83 8.81
N PHE A 460 5.75 16.52 8.62
CA PHE A 460 4.69 15.65 8.13
C PHE A 460 4.08 14.79 9.23
N ASN A 461 4.94 14.19 10.06
CA ASN A 461 4.49 13.35 11.15
C ASN A 461 5.51 13.34 12.29
N VAL A 462 5.02 12.98 13.47
CA VAL A 462 5.81 12.79 14.68
C VAL A 462 5.45 11.44 15.28
N SER A 463 6.44 10.56 15.40
CA SER A 463 6.31 9.22 15.97
C SER A 463 7.18 9.09 17.23
N PRO A 464 6.77 8.34 18.26
CA PRO A 464 5.55 7.53 18.30
C PRO A 464 4.31 8.35 18.59
N ASP A 465 3.21 7.97 17.95
CA ASP A 465 1.85 8.45 18.18
C ASP A 465 0.96 7.32 18.74
N GLY A 466 0.01 7.71 19.59
CA GLY A 466 -0.90 6.78 20.25
C GLY A 466 -0.26 5.81 21.26
N GLY A 467 -0.96 4.71 21.50
CA GLY A 467 -0.57 3.65 22.43
C GLY A 467 -0.60 4.08 23.90
N PHE A 468 -1.55 4.94 24.26
CA PHE A 468 -1.84 5.31 25.65
C PHE A 468 -3.33 5.53 25.87
N CYS A 469 -3.78 5.38 27.12
CA CYS A 469 -5.19 5.52 27.44
C CYS A 469 -5.60 6.99 27.53
N SER A 470 -6.69 7.37 26.84
CA SER A 470 -7.19 8.75 26.85
C SER A 470 -7.58 9.24 28.25
N ASN A 471 -7.99 8.33 29.14
CA ASN A 471 -8.32 8.62 30.54
C ASN A 471 -7.10 8.61 31.48
N ASP A 472 -5.96 8.05 31.05
CA ASP A 472 -4.70 8.06 31.79
C ASP A 472 -3.51 8.02 30.81
N LYS A 473 -2.96 9.20 30.54
CA LYS A 473 -1.83 9.38 29.62
C LYS A 473 -0.57 8.59 29.97
N ASN A 474 -0.45 8.08 31.19
CA ASN A 474 0.70 7.31 31.66
C ASN A 474 0.48 5.80 31.60
N LYS A 475 -0.66 5.35 31.07
CA LYS A 475 -1.01 3.94 30.93
C LYS A 475 -0.95 3.54 29.47
N PHE A 476 -0.14 2.52 29.17
CA PHE A 476 -0.03 1.94 27.83
C PHE A 476 -1.31 1.17 27.49
N CYS A 477 -1.68 1.19 26.22
CA CYS A 477 -2.71 0.34 25.63
C CYS A 477 -2.33 -0.07 24.21
N ALA A 478 -2.78 -1.24 23.82
CA ALA A 478 -2.86 -1.67 22.43
C ALA A 478 -4.31 -1.67 21.92
N VAL A 479 -5.27 -1.85 22.83
CA VAL A 479 -6.72 -1.84 22.55
C VAL A 479 -7.47 -1.11 23.66
N ASP A 480 -8.70 -0.67 23.39
CA ASP A 480 -9.56 0.04 24.36
C ASP A 480 -9.74 -0.72 25.69
N ALA A 481 -9.78 -2.05 25.63
CA ALA A 481 -9.94 -2.90 26.82
C ALA A 481 -8.81 -2.72 27.85
N ASP A 482 -7.60 -2.34 27.41
CA ASP A 482 -6.47 -2.10 28.29
C ASP A 482 -6.73 -0.89 29.20
N CYS A 483 -7.60 0.04 28.78
CA CYS A 483 -7.89 1.29 29.48
C CYS A 483 -8.97 1.19 30.56
N GLY A 484 -9.54 -0.01 30.76
CA GLY A 484 -10.63 -0.24 31.70
C GLY A 484 -12.00 0.14 31.15
N ALA A 485 -13.03 0.02 31.98
CA ALA A 485 -14.41 0.24 31.54
C ALA A 485 -14.63 1.66 30.99
N GLY A 486 -14.99 1.77 29.72
CA GLY A 486 -15.24 3.04 29.03
C GLY A 486 -13.97 3.83 28.64
N GLY A 487 -12.77 3.26 28.84
CA GLY A 487 -11.54 3.86 28.37
C GLY A 487 -11.32 3.62 26.87
N VAL A 488 -10.71 4.60 26.20
CA VAL A 488 -10.35 4.54 24.77
C VAL A 488 -8.84 4.63 24.63
N CYS A 489 -8.28 3.76 23.80
CA CYS A 489 -6.87 3.79 23.46
C CYS A 489 -6.64 4.86 22.38
N ASP A 490 -5.84 5.88 22.70
CA ASP A 490 -5.42 6.87 21.71
C ASP A 490 -4.47 6.22 20.71
N THR A 491 -4.65 6.51 19.42
CA THR A 491 -3.88 5.89 18.32
C THR A 491 -3.16 6.91 17.44
N ASP A 492 -3.24 8.20 17.73
CA ASP A 492 -2.84 9.24 16.77
C ASP A 492 -2.21 10.49 17.41
N THR A 493 -2.12 10.57 18.74
CA THR A 493 -1.48 11.69 19.44
C THR A 493 0.01 11.38 19.68
N PRO A 494 0.93 12.17 19.10
CA PRO A 494 2.37 12.03 19.36
C PRO A 494 2.68 12.15 20.85
N ASN A 495 3.48 11.24 21.41
CA ASN A 495 3.75 11.24 22.85
C ASN A 495 5.11 10.65 23.22
N GLY A 496 5.57 10.99 24.43
CA GLY A 496 6.73 10.34 25.01
C GLY A 496 7.15 10.86 26.38
N ALA A 497 7.89 10.02 27.08
CA ALA A 497 8.58 10.36 28.32
C ALA A 497 9.97 10.95 28.04
N ALA A 498 10.50 11.69 29.01
CA ALA A 498 11.87 12.18 28.97
C ALA A 498 12.86 11.03 28.67
N GLY A 499 13.73 11.25 27.66
CA GLY A 499 14.67 10.25 27.17
C GLY A 499 14.14 9.34 26.05
N ASN A 500 12.85 9.35 25.73
CA ASN A 500 12.34 8.63 24.55
C ASN A 500 12.88 9.26 23.26
N PHE A 501 13.04 8.43 22.24
CA PHE A 501 13.33 8.89 20.88
C PHE A 501 12.03 9.24 20.18
N VAL A 502 12.04 10.37 19.49
CA VAL A 502 10.94 10.90 18.70
C VAL A 502 11.46 11.09 17.27
N SER A 503 10.83 10.40 16.34
CA SER A 503 11.11 10.51 14.91
C SER A 503 10.17 11.55 14.30
N ILE A 504 10.74 12.62 13.77
CA ILE A 504 10.03 13.67 13.05
C ILE A 504 10.34 13.46 11.57
N THR A 505 9.32 13.23 10.76
CA THR A 505 9.46 13.09 9.30
C THR A 505 8.97 14.35 8.62
N GLY A 506 9.60 14.71 7.50
CA GLY A 506 9.34 15.98 6.83
C GLY A 506 10.11 16.14 5.53
N ARG A 507 10.27 17.38 5.09
CA ARG A 507 11.17 17.81 3.99
C ARG A 507 11.75 19.19 4.30
N TYR A 508 12.84 19.53 3.62
CA TYR A 508 13.52 20.82 3.74
C TYR A 508 14.07 21.09 5.15
N PHE A 509 14.44 20.04 5.89
CA PHE A 509 15.17 20.18 7.15
C PHE A 509 16.63 20.56 6.92
N GLY A 510 17.15 20.32 5.71
CA GLY A 510 18.53 20.52 5.30
C GLY A 510 19.47 19.42 5.82
N ASP A 511 20.61 19.25 5.15
CA ASP A 511 21.63 18.25 5.53
C ASP A 511 22.50 18.66 6.72
N THR A 512 22.40 19.92 7.15
CA THR A 512 23.08 20.43 8.34
C THR A 512 22.08 20.50 9.48
N ALA A 513 22.40 19.85 10.60
CA ALA A 513 21.54 19.82 11.76
C ALA A 513 21.15 21.22 12.25
N GLY A 514 19.85 21.45 12.36
CA GLY A 514 19.25 22.62 12.97
C GLY A 514 18.89 22.38 14.43
N LYS A 515 17.67 22.76 14.83
CA LYS A 515 17.16 22.57 16.20
C LYS A 515 15.75 21.99 16.16
N VAL A 516 15.46 21.10 17.11
CA VAL A 516 14.09 20.72 17.47
C VAL A 516 13.77 21.36 18.81
N LEU A 517 12.68 22.12 18.90
CA LEU A 517 12.24 22.76 20.12
C LEU A 517 10.86 22.26 20.55
N PHE A 518 10.70 22.05 21.85
CA PHE A 518 9.41 21.79 22.49
C PHE A 518 8.67 23.10 22.77
N SER A 519 7.39 23.02 23.17
CA SER A 519 6.51 24.18 23.38
C SER A 519 7.04 25.18 24.41
N ASP A 520 7.94 24.76 25.30
CA ASP A 520 8.63 25.56 26.31
C ASP A 520 10.02 26.08 25.86
N ASN A 521 10.32 26.00 24.56
CA ASN A 521 11.60 26.35 23.93
C ASN A 521 12.80 25.50 24.40
N LYS A 522 12.58 24.36 25.08
CA LYS A 522 13.66 23.41 25.33
C LYS A 522 14.15 22.81 24.02
N VAL A 523 15.45 22.86 23.79
CA VAL A 523 16.09 22.27 22.61
C VAL A 523 16.30 20.78 22.88
N ALA A 524 15.79 19.94 21.96
CA ALA A 524 16.00 18.51 22.01
C ALA A 524 17.41 18.13 21.57
N ALA A 525 18.01 17.17 22.27
CA ALA A 525 19.23 16.54 21.83
C ALA A 525 18.92 15.58 20.67
N LEU A 526 19.87 15.34 19.77
CA LEU A 526 19.71 14.33 18.72
C LEU A 526 20.00 12.94 19.28
N ALA A 527 19.39 11.89 18.71
CA ALA A 527 19.65 10.52 19.13
C ALA A 527 21.15 10.14 19.07
N SER A 528 21.89 10.71 18.11
CA SER A 528 23.34 10.55 17.97
C SER A 528 24.14 11.05 19.17
N SER A 529 23.63 12.02 19.95
CA SER A 529 24.34 12.53 21.13
C SER A 529 24.14 11.66 22.38
N VAL A 530 23.11 10.80 22.39
CA VAL A 530 22.83 9.88 23.51
C VAL A 530 23.24 8.45 23.18
N ASN A 531 23.34 8.09 21.89
CA ASN A 531 23.82 6.81 21.41
C ASN A 531 24.61 6.99 20.11
N ALA A 532 25.92 6.76 20.16
CA ALA A 532 26.82 6.93 19.02
C ALA A 532 26.50 5.99 17.84
N SER A 533 25.78 4.89 18.07
CA SER A 533 25.33 4.00 17.00
C SER A 533 24.20 4.60 16.15
N CYS A 534 23.55 5.66 16.64
CA CYS A 534 22.50 6.39 15.90
C CYS A 534 23.13 7.40 14.93
N SER A 535 23.90 6.92 13.96
CA SER A 535 24.39 7.77 12.86
C SER A 535 23.22 8.25 12.00
N GLY A 536 23.25 9.50 11.53
CA GLY A 536 22.20 10.02 10.66
C GLY A 536 20.90 10.41 11.37
N ALA A 537 20.96 10.78 12.67
CA ALA A 537 19.81 11.29 13.41
C ALA A 537 19.22 12.62 12.86
N TRP A 538 19.82 13.18 11.82
CA TRP A 538 19.30 14.33 11.07
C TRP A 538 19.60 14.13 9.58
N SER A 539 18.59 14.36 8.75
CA SER A 539 18.66 14.46 7.29
C SER A 539 17.65 15.50 6.81
N ASP A 540 17.61 15.79 5.52
CA ASP A 540 16.61 16.70 4.94
C ASP A 540 15.14 16.26 5.16
N SER A 541 14.91 14.96 5.39
CA SER A 541 13.57 14.37 5.48
C SER A 541 13.24 13.66 6.79
N GLN A 542 14.22 13.49 7.69
CA GLN A 542 14.02 12.81 8.97
C GLN A 542 14.92 13.39 10.06
N ILE A 543 14.35 13.51 11.26
CA ILE A 543 15.06 13.87 12.48
C ILE A 543 14.71 12.86 13.57
N ILE A 544 15.69 12.38 14.31
CA ILE A 544 15.49 11.55 15.50
C ILE A 544 15.99 12.34 16.70
N ALA A 545 15.04 12.92 17.44
CA ALA A 545 15.28 13.77 18.60
C ALA A 545 14.95 13.04 19.90
N VAL A 546 15.51 13.51 21.01
CA VAL A 546 15.30 12.95 22.35
C VAL A 546 14.43 13.89 23.17
N VAL A 547 13.36 13.38 23.77
CA VAL A 547 12.47 14.19 24.62
C VAL A 547 13.26 14.77 25.81
N PRO A 548 13.35 16.10 25.95
CA PRO A 548 14.07 16.74 27.06
C PRO A 548 13.45 16.43 28.42
N ALA A 549 14.27 16.42 29.46
CA ALA A 549 13.79 16.33 30.83
C ALA A 549 12.90 17.55 31.17
N GLY A 550 11.71 17.29 31.71
CA GLY A 550 10.75 18.32 32.10
C GLY A 550 10.17 19.12 30.94
N ALA A 551 10.17 18.59 29.71
CA ALA A 551 9.49 19.23 28.57
C ALA A 551 7.98 19.37 28.84
N ASN A 552 7.38 20.44 28.32
CA ASN A 552 5.94 20.65 28.37
C ASN A 552 5.24 19.96 27.19
N THR A 553 3.96 19.63 27.41
CA THR A 553 3.05 19.23 26.32
C THR A 553 2.78 20.43 25.39
N GLY A 554 2.68 20.19 24.09
CA GLY A 554 2.37 21.22 23.10
C GLY A 554 3.05 20.96 21.76
N SER A 555 2.99 21.95 20.87
CA SER A 555 3.59 21.87 19.53
C SER A 555 5.09 21.64 19.55
N LEU A 556 5.59 20.86 18.59
CA LEU A 556 7.02 20.79 18.29
C LEU A 556 7.38 21.76 17.17
N LYS A 557 8.59 22.30 17.24
CA LYS A 557 9.16 23.20 16.23
C LYS A 557 10.43 22.60 15.66
N VAL A 558 10.51 22.48 14.33
CA VAL A 558 11.75 22.17 13.62
C VAL A 558 12.27 23.46 13.02
N GLN A 559 13.50 23.82 13.35
CA GLN A 559 14.20 25.00 12.85
C GLN A 559 15.45 24.57 12.09
N ASP A 560 15.60 25.02 10.84
CA ASP A 560 16.78 24.74 10.01
C ASP A 560 18.00 25.58 10.43
N LYS A 561 19.15 25.35 9.78
CA LYS A 561 20.40 26.10 10.05
C LYS A 561 20.28 27.61 9.81
N ASN A 562 19.33 28.04 8.97
CA ASN A 562 19.09 29.41 8.55
C ASN A 562 18.02 30.10 9.42
N ASN A 563 17.55 29.44 10.48
CA ASN A 563 16.48 29.87 11.37
C ASN A 563 15.06 29.85 10.78
N ASN A 564 14.86 29.30 9.57
CA ASN A 564 13.52 29.04 9.07
C ASN A 564 12.93 27.87 9.85
N PHE A 565 11.63 27.90 10.11
CA PHE A 565 11.01 26.90 10.95
C PHE A 565 9.62 26.51 10.50
N ASP A 566 9.20 25.38 11.03
CA ASP A 566 7.86 24.83 10.92
C ASP A 566 7.41 24.33 12.29
N THR A 567 6.11 24.38 12.56
CA THR A 567 5.54 23.86 13.80
C THR A 567 4.43 22.86 13.52
N THR A 568 4.33 21.81 14.33
CA THR A 568 3.36 20.72 14.13
C THR A 568 1.91 21.17 13.97
N ASN A 569 1.54 22.33 14.50
CA ASN A 569 0.17 22.85 14.52
C ASN A 569 -0.01 24.14 13.71
N ASP A 570 0.88 24.46 12.76
CA ASP A 570 0.65 25.54 11.81
C ASP A 570 -0.06 25.05 10.53
N ASP A 571 -0.23 25.95 9.56
CA ASP A 571 -0.91 25.67 8.31
C ASP A 571 0.04 25.18 7.18
N ARG A 572 1.31 24.91 7.49
CA ARG A 572 2.32 24.48 6.51
C ARG A 572 2.51 22.97 6.58
N GLY A 573 1.71 22.27 5.77
CA GLY A 573 1.73 20.80 5.73
C GLY A 573 0.62 20.20 6.60
N PRO A 574 0.73 18.91 6.96
CA PRO A 574 -0.26 18.27 7.82
C PRO A 574 -0.27 18.89 9.21
N GLN A 575 -1.45 19.22 9.72
CA GLN A 575 -1.62 19.56 11.13
C GLN A 575 -1.46 18.31 12.00
N VAL A 576 -0.35 18.23 12.72
CA VAL A 576 -0.05 17.17 13.67
C VAL A 576 -0.49 17.62 15.06
N LYS A 577 -1.16 16.73 15.80
CA LYS A 577 -1.57 17.00 17.19
C LYS A 577 -0.38 17.39 18.06
N ASP A 578 -0.65 18.21 19.07
CA ASP A 578 0.35 18.61 20.06
C ASP A 578 1.00 17.39 20.72
N PHE A 579 2.32 17.45 20.91
CA PHE A 579 3.09 16.38 21.50
C PHE A 579 2.77 16.27 23.00
N LEU A 580 2.31 15.10 23.43
CA LEU A 580 1.96 14.80 24.80
C LEU A 580 3.15 14.25 25.59
N VAL A 581 3.53 14.97 26.65
CA VAL A 581 4.55 14.49 27.58
C VAL A 581 3.89 13.62 28.66
N ASN A 582 4.38 12.38 28.77
CA ASN A 582 3.91 11.35 29.71
C ASN A 582 5.06 10.61 30.39
N ASN A 583 4.74 9.53 31.11
CA ASN A 583 5.72 8.67 31.79
C ASN A 583 5.96 7.33 31.08
N LEU A 584 5.43 7.16 29.87
CA LEU A 584 5.57 5.91 29.10
C LEU A 584 6.94 5.86 28.43
N LYS A 585 7.83 5.04 28.97
CA LYS A 585 9.13 4.75 28.34
C LYS A 585 8.93 3.78 27.18
N ARG A 586 9.46 4.13 26.02
CA ARG A 586 9.35 3.33 24.78
C ARG A 586 10.74 2.93 24.29
N PRO A 587 10.90 1.75 23.67
CA PRO A 587 12.15 1.42 22.99
C PRO A 587 12.42 2.44 21.87
N GLY A 588 13.66 2.91 21.75
CA GLY A 588 14.09 3.81 20.69
C GLY A 588 14.80 3.04 19.58
N VAL A 589 14.25 3.08 18.37
CA VAL A 589 14.92 2.56 17.17
C VAL A 589 15.47 3.75 16.39
N CYS A 590 16.78 3.79 16.15
CA CYS A 590 17.41 4.87 15.39
C CYS A 590 18.04 4.44 14.07
N SER A 591 18.19 3.12 13.85
CA SER A 591 18.62 2.53 12.59
C SER A 591 18.22 1.06 12.56
N VAL A 592 17.91 0.54 11.37
CA VAL A 592 17.75 -0.90 11.12
C VAL A 592 18.81 -1.28 10.09
N ASN A 593 19.49 -2.41 10.25
CA ASN A 593 20.51 -2.85 9.29
C ASN A 593 20.53 -4.39 9.23
N PRO A 594 20.32 -5.03 8.06
CA PRO A 594 20.01 -4.40 6.77
C PRO A 594 18.63 -3.73 6.74
N ASP A 595 18.43 -2.76 5.85
CA ASP A 595 17.17 -2.02 5.70
C ASP A 595 15.99 -2.91 5.24
N SER A 596 16.28 -4.16 4.86
CA SER A 596 15.32 -5.20 4.49
C SER A 596 15.86 -6.60 4.83
N GLY A 597 14.99 -7.50 5.31
CA GLY A 597 15.32 -8.89 5.65
C GLY A 597 14.54 -9.93 4.84
#